data_AF-A0AAV1U9B3-F1
#
_entry.id   AF-A0AAV1U9B3-F1
#
_cell.length_a   1.000
_cell.length_b   1.000
_cell.length_c   1.000
_cell.angle_alpha   90.00
_cell.angle_beta   90.00
_cell.angle_gamma   90.00
#
_symmetry.space_group_name_H-M   'P 1'
#
loop_
_entity.id
_entity.type
_entity.pdbx_description
1 polymer ?
#
loop_
_entity_poly.entity_id
_entity_poly.type
_entity_poly.pdbx_seq_one_letter_code
_entity_poly.pdbx_strand_id
1 'polypeptide(L)'
;MIDPALLRPGRLDKALYCGFPNEEERLEILRAVSNNMDLSDEAVEYLSEIARAPKSAHFSGADLQAVMYSAQLQLVHEELNGDSSNRCITKTHVRTAFDNANPSTSEAARLHFERLYATFSRARKTDFAVAQADVSASTESLQSHVVPQRTALA
;
A
#
# COMPACT_ATOMS: atom_id res chain seq x y z
N MET A 1 -7.50 -20.77 0.51
CA MET A 1 -6.89 -21.86 -0.29
C MET A 1 -7.46 -21.78 -1.70
N ILE A 2 -6.65 -22.06 -2.73
CA ILE A 2 -7.03 -22.03 -4.15
C ILE A 2 -6.96 -23.45 -4.71
N ASP A 3 -7.88 -23.80 -5.62
CA ASP A 3 -7.87 -25.08 -6.31
C ASP A 3 -6.68 -25.16 -7.31
N PRO A 4 -5.81 -26.18 -7.22
CA PRO A 4 -4.73 -26.40 -8.18
C PRO A 4 -5.17 -26.45 -9.65
N ALA A 5 -6.41 -26.86 -9.95
CA ALA A 5 -6.94 -26.89 -11.30
C ALA A 5 -7.03 -25.48 -11.91
N LEU A 6 -7.22 -24.44 -11.10
CA LEU A 6 -7.26 -23.05 -11.58
C LEU A 6 -5.89 -22.53 -12.01
N LEU A 7 -4.80 -23.17 -11.60
CA LEU A 7 -3.43 -22.74 -11.89
C LEU A 7 -2.84 -23.37 -13.17
N ARG A 8 -3.62 -24.18 -13.91
CA ARG A 8 -3.19 -24.74 -15.21
C ARG A 8 -3.02 -23.63 -16.25
N PRO A 9 -2.16 -23.82 -17.27
CA PRO A 9 -2.01 -22.88 -18.38
C PRO A 9 -3.37 -22.49 -19.01
N GLY A 10 -3.55 -21.21 -19.33
CA GLY A 10 -4.79 -20.65 -19.90
C GLY A 10 -5.87 -20.27 -18.86
N ARG A 11 -5.55 -20.26 -17.57
CA ARG A 11 -6.45 -19.88 -16.46
C ARG A 11 -5.81 -18.82 -15.56
N LEU A 12 -5.61 -19.08 -14.27
CA LEU A 12 -4.84 -18.23 -13.35
C LEU A 12 -3.34 -18.57 -13.47
N ASP A 13 -2.83 -18.51 -14.70
CA ASP A 13 -1.48 -18.95 -15.06
C ASP A 13 -0.40 -17.88 -14.83
N LYS A 14 -0.78 -16.63 -14.58
CA LYS A 14 0.09 -15.53 -14.14
C LYS A 14 -0.11 -15.26 -12.64
N ALA A 15 0.98 -15.14 -11.90
CA ALA A 15 0.95 -14.70 -10.51
C ALA A 15 1.73 -13.40 -10.35
N LEU A 16 1.13 -12.47 -9.62
CA LEU A 16 1.74 -11.22 -9.19
C LEU A 16 1.82 -11.24 -7.67
N TYR A 17 2.97 -10.84 -7.13
CA TYR A 17 3.14 -10.66 -5.70
C TYR A 17 2.98 -9.19 -5.35
N CYS A 18 2.01 -8.91 -4.48
CA CYS A 18 1.87 -7.62 -3.83
C CYS A 18 2.49 -7.74 -2.44
N GLY A 19 3.72 -7.25 -2.29
CA GLY A 19 4.45 -7.28 -1.03
C GLY A 19 3.98 -6.22 -0.05
N PHE A 20 4.67 -6.17 1.09
CA PHE A 20 4.56 -5.03 2.01
C PHE A 20 5.28 -3.82 1.40
N PRO A 21 4.76 -2.61 1.63
CA PRO A 21 5.32 -1.40 1.04
C PRO A 21 6.73 -1.11 1.57
N ASN A 22 7.64 -0.76 0.66
CA ASN A 22 8.94 -0.20 0.97
C ASN A 22 8.82 1.25 1.52
N GLU A 23 9.92 1.88 1.94
CA GLU A 23 9.87 3.24 2.53
C GLU A 23 9.21 4.28 1.62
N GLU A 24 9.57 4.29 0.34
CA GLU A 24 9.05 5.24 -0.64
C GLU A 24 7.56 4.98 -0.89
N GLU A 25 7.16 3.72 -1.06
CA GLU A 25 5.77 3.30 -1.20
C GLU A 25 4.94 3.66 0.04
N ARG A 26 5.49 3.52 1.25
CA ARG A 26 4.80 3.94 2.48
C ARG A 26 4.54 5.44 2.48
N LEU A 27 5.51 6.25 2.06
CA LEU A 27 5.34 7.70 1.95
C LEU A 27 4.28 8.08 0.90
N GLU A 28 4.29 7.40 -0.25
CA GLU A 28 3.29 7.61 -1.29
C GLU A 28 1.88 7.23 -0.81
N ILE A 29 1.73 6.11 -0.11
CA ILE A 29 0.46 5.70 0.50
C ILE A 29 -0.02 6.76 1.49
N LEU A 30 0.86 7.23 2.39
CA LEU A 30 0.51 8.25 3.36
C LEU A 30 0.03 9.54 2.68
N ARG A 31 0.74 10.00 1.64
CA ARG A 31 0.36 11.17 0.85
C ARG A 31 -0.96 10.98 0.11
N ALA A 32 -1.16 9.82 -0.51
CA ALA A 32 -2.38 9.51 -1.23
C ALA A 32 -3.60 9.47 -0.29
N VAL A 33 -3.45 8.88 0.90
CA VAL A 33 -4.50 8.83 1.92
C VAL A 33 -4.76 10.22 2.50
N SER A 34 -3.72 11.01 2.75
CA SER A 34 -3.85 12.35 3.34
C SER A 34 -4.35 13.40 2.36
N ASN A 35 -4.40 13.12 1.06
CA ASN A 35 -4.76 14.10 0.02
C ASN A 35 -6.18 14.69 0.20
N ASN A 36 -7.09 13.97 0.86
CA ASN A 36 -8.45 14.44 1.16
C ASN A 36 -8.62 14.90 2.62
N MET A 37 -7.52 15.09 3.34
CA MET A 37 -7.51 15.51 4.75
C MET A 37 -6.84 16.88 4.87
N ASP A 38 -7.32 17.71 5.78
CA ASP A 38 -6.70 19.01 6.08
C ASP A 38 -5.57 18.80 7.10
N LEU A 39 -4.33 18.84 6.65
CA LEU A 39 -3.12 18.64 7.46
C LEU A 39 -2.38 19.98 7.63
N SER A 40 -1.79 20.20 8.81
CA SER A 40 -0.82 21.28 8.98
C SER A 40 0.48 20.99 8.22
N ASP A 41 1.22 22.03 7.86
CA ASP A 41 2.53 21.89 7.18
C ASP A 41 3.48 20.96 7.98
N GLU A 42 3.50 21.10 9.31
CA GLU A 42 4.28 20.24 10.20
C GLU A 42 3.85 18.76 10.13
N ALA A 43 2.55 18.49 9.94
CA ALA A 43 2.04 17.13 9.81
C ALA A 43 2.42 16.52 8.44
N VAL A 44 2.40 17.33 7.37
CA VAL A 44 2.84 16.92 6.03
C VAL A 44 4.31 16.55 6.02
N GLU A 45 5.18 17.37 6.64
CA GLU A 45 6.61 17.06 6.78
C GLU A 45 6.84 15.76 7.58
N TYR A 46 6.03 15.56 8.63
CA TYR A 46 6.13 14.40 9.51
C TYR A 46 5.81 13.06 8.84
N LEU A 47 5.06 13.04 7.73
CA LEU A 47 4.76 11.80 6.99
C LEU A 47 6.03 11.07 6.55
N SER A 48 7.09 11.81 6.21
CA SER A 48 8.38 11.23 5.83
C SER A 48 9.10 10.56 7.01
N GLU A 49 8.94 11.09 8.22
CA GLU A 49 9.47 10.48 9.45
C GLU A 49 8.74 9.18 9.77
N ILE A 50 7.42 9.14 9.58
CA ILE A 50 6.60 7.93 9.76
C ILE A 50 7.03 6.84 8.79
N ALA A 51 7.20 7.17 7.51
CA ALA A 51 7.63 6.23 6.49
C ALA A 51 9.00 5.60 6.82
N ARG A 52 9.93 6.37 7.41
CA ARG A 52 11.26 5.90 7.83
C ARG A 52 11.26 5.11 9.13
N ALA A 53 10.26 5.30 9.98
CA ALA A 53 10.24 4.70 11.31
C ALA A 53 10.29 3.16 11.21
N PRO A 54 11.15 2.47 11.97
CA PRO A 54 11.28 1.01 11.93
C PRO A 54 9.96 0.27 12.17
N LYS A 55 9.09 0.83 13.02
CA LYS A 55 7.76 0.30 13.32
C LYS A 55 6.86 0.23 12.07
N SER A 56 6.99 1.19 11.15
CA SER A 56 6.20 1.26 9.93
C SER A 56 6.62 0.21 8.89
N ALA A 57 7.81 -0.39 9.01
CA ALA A 57 8.28 -1.42 8.08
C ALA A 57 7.41 -2.69 8.05
N HIS A 58 6.56 -2.86 9.07
CA HIS A 58 5.64 -3.97 9.18
C HIS A 58 4.19 -3.58 8.88
N PHE A 59 3.94 -2.33 8.49
CA PHE A 59 2.60 -1.84 8.22
C PHE A 59 2.20 -2.17 6.78
N SER A 60 1.00 -2.71 6.62
CA SER A 60 0.32 -2.78 5.33
C SER A 60 -0.20 -1.39 4.93
N GLY A 61 -0.63 -1.24 3.67
CA GLY A 61 -1.30 0.00 3.23
C GLY A 61 -2.54 0.33 4.07
N ALA A 62 -3.27 -0.69 4.54
CA ALA A 62 -4.42 -0.51 5.41
C ALA A 62 -4.04 0.00 6.81
N ASP A 63 -2.90 -0.44 7.36
CA ASP A 63 -2.40 0.04 8.65
C ASP A 63 -2.01 1.52 8.58
N LEU A 64 -1.33 1.93 7.49
CA LEU A 64 -1.00 3.35 7.25
C LEU A 64 -2.26 4.21 7.12
N GLN A 65 -3.27 3.71 6.41
CA GLN A 65 -4.55 4.39 6.30
C GLN A 65 -5.22 4.52 7.67
N ALA A 66 -5.19 3.47 8.48
CA ALA A 66 -5.78 3.48 9.83
C ALA A 66 -5.10 4.50 10.75
N VAL A 67 -3.78 4.71 10.64
CA VAL A 67 -3.07 5.78 11.36
C VAL A 67 -3.65 7.15 11.02
N MET A 68 -3.77 7.47 9.73
CA MET A 68 -4.29 8.77 9.29
C MET A 68 -5.74 8.99 9.70
N TYR A 69 -6.58 7.96 9.59
CA TYR A 69 -7.97 8.02 10.03
C TYR A 69 -8.08 8.20 11.56
N SER A 70 -7.21 7.56 12.33
CA SER A 70 -7.17 7.73 13.78
C SER A 70 -6.76 9.16 14.18
N ALA A 71 -5.81 9.76 13.45
CA ALA A 71 -5.42 11.15 13.65
C ALA A 71 -6.57 12.13 13.32
N GLN A 72 -7.28 11.89 12.21
CA GLN A 72 -8.47 12.67 11.85
C GLN A 72 -9.57 12.53 12.91
N LEU A 73 -9.78 11.32 13.42
CA LEU A 73 -10.78 11.05 14.43
C LEU A 73 -10.45 11.79 15.75
N GLN A 74 -9.18 11.91 16.13
CA GLN A 74 -8.78 12.71 17.29
C GLN A 74 -9.18 14.18 17.14
N LEU A 75 -8.91 14.79 15.99
CA LEU A 75 -9.35 16.16 15.70
C LEU A 75 -10.87 16.32 15.82
N VAL A 76 -11.64 15.40 15.24
CA VAL A 76 -13.11 15.43 15.34
C VAL A 76 -13.58 15.34 16.78
N HIS A 77 -12.93 14.52 17.62
CA HIS A 77 -13.28 14.45 19.05
C HIS A 77 -12.95 15.75 19.79
N GLU A 78 -11.85 16.43 19.47
CA GLU A 78 -11.50 17.74 20.05
C GLU A 78 -12.54 18.80 19.70
N GLU A 79 -12.94 18.87 18.42
CA GLU A 79 -13.99 19.79 17.95
C GLU A 79 -15.33 19.56 18.64
N LEU A 80 -15.74 18.29 18.79
CA LEU A 80 -16.99 17.92 19.47
C LEU A 80 -16.98 18.21 20.98
N ASN A 81 -15.79 18.15 21.60
CA ASN A 81 -15.61 18.50 23.02
C ASN A 81 -15.54 20.02 23.25
N GLY A 82 -15.63 20.84 22.20
CA GLY A 82 -15.58 22.29 22.28
C GLY A 82 -14.17 22.86 22.34
N ASP A 83 -13.13 22.04 22.10
CA ASP A 83 -11.75 22.50 21.97
C ASP A 83 -11.49 22.85 20.50
N SER A 84 -11.82 24.08 20.11
CA SER A 84 -11.60 24.59 18.75
C SER A 84 -10.19 25.16 18.54
N SER A 85 -9.20 24.72 19.34
CA SER A 85 -7.82 25.16 19.20
C SER A 85 -7.20 24.73 17.87
N ASN A 86 -7.55 23.53 17.40
CA ASN A 86 -7.07 22.96 16.15
C ASN A 86 -8.20 22.92 15.11
N ARG A 87 -7.92 23.38 13.88
CA ARG A 87 -8.84 23.31 12.73
C ARG A 87 -8.39 22.34 11.64
N CYS A 88 -7.22 21.74 11.83
CA CYS A 88 -6.59 20.80 10.91
C CYS A 88 -5.85 19.71 11.70
N ILE A 89 -5.48 18.63 11.02
CA ILE A 89 -4.73 17.52 11.61
C ILE A 89 -3.28 18.00 11.83
N THR A 90 -2.89 18.11 13.10
CA THR A 90 -1.56 18.54 13.51
C THR A 90 -0.59 17.37 13.63
N LYS A 91 0.71 17.67 13.71
CA LYS A 91 1.77 16.67 13.95
C LYS A 91 1.51 15.84 15.21
N THR A 92 0.91 16.42 16.24
CA THR A 92 0.60 15.71 17.49
C THR A 92 -0.46 14.63 17.30
N HIS A 93 -1.51 14.89 16.51
CA HIS A 93 -2.54 13.89 16.23
C HIS A 93 -1.95 12.69 15.48
N VAL A 94 -1.17 12.97 14.43
CA VAL A 94 -0.54 11.92 13.63
C VAL A 94 0.46 11.10 14.46
N ARG A 95 1.29 11.76 15.27
CA ARG A 95 2.23 11.08 16.18
C ARG A 95 1.51 10.18 17.17
N THR A 96 0.50 10.70 17.88
CA THR A 96 -0.25 9.91 18.86
C THR A 96 -0.95 8.73 18.20
N ALA A 97 -1.53 8.91 17.00
CA ALA A 97 -2.12 7.83 16.24
C ALA A 97 -1.08 6.76 15.84
N PHE A 98 0.08 7.17 15.36
CA PHE A 98 1.16 6.28 14.96
C PHE A 98 1.76 5.48 16.13
N ASP A 99 1.93 6.13 17.29
CA ASP A 99 2.44 5.50 18.51
C ASP A 99 1.49 4.40 19.02
N ASN A 100 0.18 4.62 18.89
CA ASN A 100 -0.85 3.65 19.29
C ASN A 100 -1.13 2.56 18.24
N ALA A 101 -0.75 2.77 16.98
CA ALA A 101 -0.99 1.81 15.92
C ALA A 101 -0.11 0.55 16.06
N ASN A 102 -0.63 -0.61 15.67
CA ASN A 102 0.12 -1.86 15.62
C ASN A 102 -0.09 -2.52 14.25
N PRO A 103 0.86 -3.32 13.77
CA PRO A 103 0.68 -4.07 12.52
C PRO A 103 -0.54 -4.99 12.61
N SER A 104 -1.44 -4.94 11.62
CA SER A 104 -2.58 -5.87 11.55
C SER A 104 -2.18 -7.29 11.16
N THR A 105 -1.01 -7.45 10.54
CA THR A 105 -0.51 -8.74 10.06
C THR A 105 0.68 -9.20 10.90
N SER A 106 0.61 -10.42 11.42
CA SER A 106 1.73 -11.00 12.18
C SER A 106 2.93 -11.30 11.28
N GLU A 107 4.14 -11.26 11.87
CA GLU A 107 5.37 -11.60 11.14
C GLU A 107 5.30 -13.03 10.55
N ALA A 108 4.72 -13.97 11.30
CA ALA A 108 4.51 -15.34 10.84
C ALA A 108 3.61 -15.40 9.59
N ALA A 109 2.54 -14.60 9.54
CA ALA A 109 1.67 -14.53 8.37
C ALA A 109 2.41 -13.93 7.16
N ARG A 110 3.20 -12.86 7.38
CA ARG A 110 4.02 -12.23 6.33
C ARG A 110 5.01 -13.23 5.71
N LEU A 111 5.78 -13.91 6.56
CA LEU A 111 6.75 -14.93 6.13
C LEU A 111 6.06 -16.11 5.44
N HIS A 112 4.87 -16.50 5.89
CA HIS A 112 4.09 -17.54 5.24
C HIS A 112 3.71 -17.14 3.81
N PHE A 113 3.25 -15.91 3.58
CA PHE A 113 2.91 -15.43 2.22
C PHE A 113 4.14 -15.32 1.31
N GLU A 114 5.28 -14.85 1.82
CA GLU A 114 6.54 -14.82 1.07
C GLU A 114 6.98 -16.23 0.63
N ARG A 115 6.91 -17.21 1.52
CA ARG A 115 7.24 -18.61 1.22
C ARG A 115 6.29 -19.23 0.21
N LEU A 116 4.98 -18.99 0.37
CA LEU A 116 3.98 -19.45 -0.59
C LEU A 116 4.29 -18.91 -1.98
N TYR A 117 4.53 -17.61 -2.11
CA TYR A 117 4.84 -17.01 -3.40
C TYR A 117 6.15 -17.55 -4.01
N ALA A 118 7.21 -17.69 -3.21
CA ALA A 118 8.48 -18.27 -3.66
C ALA A 118 8.31 -19.70 -4.21
N THR A 119 7.39 -20.47 -3.63
CA THR A 119 7.06 -21.82 -4.11
C THR A 119 6.33 -21.75 -5.45
N PHE A 120 5.33 -20.87 -5.57
CA PHE A 120 4.56 -20.70 -6.80
C PHE A 120 5.35 -20.11 -7.97
N SER A 121 6.35 -19.26 -7.71
CA SER A 121 7.22 -18.70 -8.74
C SER A 121 8.27 -19.70 -9.23
N ARG A 122 8.84 -20.50 -8.32
CA ARG A 122 9.84 -21.55 -8.66
C ARG A 122 9.24 -22.68 -9.49
N ALA A 123 8.00 -23.09 -9.19
CA ALA A 123 7.31 -24.13 -9.94
C ALA A 123 7.01 -23.75 -11.41
N ARG A 124 7.07 -22.46 -11.77
CA ARG A 124 6.77 -21.92 -13.11
C ARG A 124 7.99 -21.58 -13.96
N LYS A 125 9.18 -22.10 -13.64
CA LYS A 125 10.40 -21.95 -14.50
C LYS A 125 10.32 -22.70 -15.85
N THR A 126 9.16 -22.73 -16.48
CA THR A 126 8.93 -23.18 -17.85
C THR A 126 8.41 -21.98 -18.66
N ASP A 127 9.31 -21.40 -19.47
CA ASP A 127 9.17 -20.41 -20.56
C ASP A 127 8.32 -19.12 -20.42
N PHE A 128 7.45 -18.98 -19.42
CA PHE A 128 6.67 -17.75 -19.18
C PHE A 128 7.07 -17.11 -17.85
N ALA A 129 8.10 -16.26 -17.90
CA ALA A 129 8.70 -15.63 -16.73
C ALA A 129 7.69 -14.79 -15.92
N VAL A 130 7.80 -14.89 -14.60
CA VAL A 130 7.06 -14.08 -13.62
C VAL A 130 7.57 -12.64 -13.69
N ALA A 131 6.73 -11.73 -14.17
CA ALA A 131 7.01 -10.30 -14.11
C ALA A 131 6.93 -9.82 -12.65
N GLN A 132 7.96 -9.12 -12.19
CA GLN A 132 7.82 -8.25 -11.02
C GLN A 132 6.99 -7.04 -11.45
N ALA A 133 6.03 -6.64 -10.62
CA ALA A 133 5.32 -5.39 -10.86
C ALA A 133 6.31 -4.24 -10.61
N ASP A 134 6.80 -3.63 -11.69
CA ASP A 134 7.55 -2.38 -11.63
C ASP A 134 6.55 -1.24 -11.53
N VAL A 135 6.35 -0.74 -10.31
CA VAL A 135 5.37 0.32 -10.01
C VAL A 135 5.90 1.72 -10.34
N SER A 136 7.17 1.82 -10.75
CA SER A 136 7.86 3.06 -11.14
C SER A 136 7.48 3.57 -12.53
N ALA A 137 6.68 2.82 -13.28
CA ALA A 137 6.30 3.14 -14.64
C ALA A 137 5.28 4.29 -14.69
N SER A 138 5.73 5.49 -15.08
CA SER A 138 4.86 6.64 -15.33
C SER A 138 3.82 6.33 -16.41
N THR A 139 2.62 6.89 -16.27
CA THR A 139 1.43 6.65 -17.12
C THR A 139 1.67 6.81 -18.62
N GLU A 140 2.68 7.57 -19.03
CA GLU A 140 3.09 7.75 -20.44
C GLU A 140 3.71 6.48 -21.06
N SER A 141 4.37 5.64 -20.26
CA SER A 141 5.04 4.42 -20.76
C SER A 141 4.05 3.35 -21.25
N LEU A 142 2.86 3.29 -20.62
CA LEU A 142 1.81 2.31 -20.92
C LEU A 142 1.08 2.58 -22.24
N GLN A 143 1.07 3.83 -22.74
CA GLN A 143 0.41 4.17 -24.00
C GLN A 143 1.23 3.74 -25.23
N SER A 144 2.55 3.58 -25.09
CA SER A 144 3.44 3.21 -26.21
C SER A 144 3.34 1.72 -26.61
N HIS A 145 2.79 0.87 -25.75
CA HIS A 145 2.77 -0.59 -25.91
C HIS A 145 1.42 -1.16 -26.37
N VAL A 146 0.40 -0.33 -26.58
CA VAL A 146 -0.87 -0.78 -27.15
C VAL A 146 -0.77 -0.79 -28.67
N VAL A 147 -0.35 -1.92 -29.24
CA VAL A 147 -0.48 -2.14 -30.70
C VAL A 147 -1.98 -2.22 -31.01
N PRO A 148 -2.53 -1.35 -31.88
CA PRO A 148 -3.92 -1.46 -32.29
C PRO A 148 -4.09 -2.73 -33.11
N GLN A 149 -4.78 -3.73 -32.55
CA GLN A 149 -5.20 -4.88 -33.34
C GLN A 149 -6.26 -4.42 -34.33
N ARG A 150 -5.86 -4.30 -35.61
CA ARG A 150 -6.78 -4.13 -36.72
C ARG A 150 -7.75 -5.30 -36.75
N THR A 151 -9.00 -5.06 -36.38
CA THR A 151 -10.10 -5.97 -36.64
C THR A 151 -10.30 -6.02 -38.15
N ALA A 152 -9.85 -7.10 -38.80
CA ALA A 152 -10.22 -7.40 -40.17
C ALA A 152 -11.64 -7.99 -40.15
N LEU A 153 -12.64 -7.15 -40.37
CA LEU A 153 -13.97 -7.58 -40.77
C LEU A 153 -13.98 -7.62 -42.31
N ALA A 154 -14.14 -8.82 -42.85
CA ALA A 154 -14.59 -9.08 -44.21
C ALA A 154 -15.96 -9.78 -44.11
#